data_AF-A0A917R6K5-F1
#
_entry.id   AF-A0A917R6K5-F1
#
_cell.length_a   1.000
_cell.length_b   1.000
_cell.length_c   1.000
_cell.angle_alpha   90.00
_cell.angle_beta   90.00
_cell.angle_gamma   90.00
#
_symmetry.space_group_name_H-M   'P 1'
#
loop_
_entity.id
_entity.type
_entity.pdbx_description
1 polymer ?
#
loop_
_entity_poly.entity_id
_entity_poly.type
_entity_poly.pdbx_seq_one_letter_code
_entity_poly.pdbx_strand_id
1 'polypeptide(L)'
;MSVIELTTFVVKPEKTAAMLAARPGMLRAFREDRRGFVAARLVRVADDTWLDFVEWTDESAWDESKAKSANRPEIAEFFATIDHLVSVRGGTRYDDAADGARAVRTVPYGPEPSQVGELYLPEGAGPFPVVVLIHGGFWTAIFDRRQVTRLADDLVAQGYAVWNIEYRRIGEAGGGWPGTLQDVADAVDAVADLDPALDPGRVFVVGHSAGGHLAAWTAHRTALPAGSLGAEPRVTPIGAVSLAGVLDLVAADAIRLGSVLADPDRERPAGAPAPARPEMGPVVAAQAADGMARLLLGGRAGEVPERYAVASPAETADGGVPPVLVVHGTADEIVPLSQGRSYAEAAAAKGVDVRLVEVPEANHFDVIDPDAPAWAAVRAWLAERLAARRSA
;
A
#
# COMPACT_ATOMS: atom_id res chain seq x y z
N MET A 1 -0.37 -1.97 -21.29
CA MET A 1 -0.03 -0.83 -20.43
C MET A 1 -1.32 -0.25 -19.93
N SER A 2 -1.38 0.18 -18.67
CA SER A 2 -2.57 0.86 -18.15
C SER A 2 -2.81 2.15 -18.91
N VAL A 3 -4.08 2.49 -19.16
CA VAL A 3 -4.46 3.72 -19.86
C VAL A 3 -5.24 4.61 -18.92
N ILE A 4 -4.84 5.86 -18.83
CA ILE A 4 -5.62 6.90 -18.18
C ILE A 4 -6.45 7.59 -19.24
N GLU A 5 -7.76 7.48 -19.13
CA GLU A 5 -8.70 8.34 -19.81
C GLU A 5 -8.85 9.64 -18.99
N LEU A 6 -8.59 10.76 -19.65
CA LEU A 6 -8.77 12.11 -19.12
C LEU A 6 -9.96 12.75 -19.81
N THR A 7 -11.07 12.85 -19.08
CA THR A 7 -12.32 13.37 -19.61
C THR A 7 -12.67 14.69 -18.92
N THR A 8 -12.54 15.79 -19.66
CA THR A 8 -12.90 17.13 -19.20
C THR A 8 -14.30 17.46 -19.68
N PHE A 9 -15.16 17.94 -18.79
CA PHE A 9 -16.54 18.31 -19.12
C PHE A 9 -17.08 19.43 -18.23
N VAL A 10 -18.17 20.04 -18.68
CA VAL A 10 -18.85 21.13 -17.99
C VAL A 10 -20.16 20.62 -17.39
N VAL A 11 -20.41 21.00 -16.13
CA VAL A 11 -21.66 20.79 -15.40
C VAL A 11 -22.07 22.11 -14.78
N LYS A 12 -23.26 22.60 -15.13
CA LYS A 12 -23.79 23.83 -14.57
C LYS A 12 -23.95 23.72 -13.05
N PRO A 13 -23.81 24.83 -12.29
CA PRO A 13 -23.90 24.82 -10.83
C PRO A 13 -25.16 24.13 -10.30
N GLU A 14 -26.32 24.33 -10.95
CA GLU A 14 -27.59 23.72 -10.55
C GLU A 14 -27.65 22.18 -10.71
N LYS A 15 -26.80 21.59 -11.54
CA LYS A 15 -26.72 20.13 -11.76
C LYS A 15 -25.60 19.46 -10.95
N THR A 16 -24.73 20.24 -10.32
CA THR A 16 -23.55 19.72 -9.60
C THR A 16 -23.93 18.73 -8.49
N ALA A 17 -24.97 19.03 -7.69
CA ALA A 17 -25.42 18.15 -6.63
C ALA A 17 -25.92 16.80 -7.16
N ALA A 18 -26.66 16.81 -8.27
CA ALA A 18 -27.15 15.60 -8.93
C ALA A 18 -25.99 14.76 -9.50
N MET A 19 -25.00 15.39 -10.14
CA MET A 19 -23.81 14.70 -10.65
C MET A 19 -23.07 13.97 -9.53
N LEU A 20 -22.82 14.65 -8.41
CA LEU A 20 -22.11 14.08 -7.26
C LEU A 20 -22.92 12.95 -6.61
N ALA A 21 -24.24 13.06 -6.57
CA ALA A 21 -25.13 12.01 -6.05
C ALA A 21 -25.18 10.76 -6.96
N ALA A 22 -25.13 10.93 -8.28
CA ALA A 22 -25.15 9.82 -9.25
C ALA A 22 -23.80 9.09 -9.33
N ARG A 23 -22.70 9.75 -8.97
CA ARG A 23 -21.33 9.22 -9.13
C ARG A 23 -21.10 7.85 -8.49
N PRO A 24 -21.51 7.56 -7.24
CA PRO A 24 -21.30 6.24 -6.63
C PRO A 24 -22.02 5.11 -7.37
N GLY A 25 -23.22 5.37 -7.90
CA GLY A 25 -23.98 4.41 -8.70
C GLY A 25 -23.29 4.11 -10.03
N MET A 26 -22.81 5.15 -10.71
CA MET A 26 -22.04 5.01 -11.95
C MET A 26 -20.76 4.20 -11.74
N LEU A 27 -19.98 4.49 -10.69
CA LEU A 27 -18.75 3.75 -10.38
C LEU A 27 -18.99 2.27 -10.11
N ARG A 28 -20.10 1.93 -9.43
CA ARG A 28 -20.51 0.54 -9.21
C ARG A 28 -20.86 -0.14 -10.54
N ALA A 29 -21.69 0.50 -11.35
CA ALA A 29 -22.06 -0.02 -12.67
C ALA A 29 -20.83 -0.18 -13.59
N PHE A 30 -19.83 0.71 -13.50
CA PHE A 30 -18.57 0.56 -14.21
C PHE A 30 -17.79 -0.68 -13.75
N ARG A 31 -17.66 -0.92 -12.44
CA ARG A 31 -17.00 -2.13 -11.93
C ARG A 31 -17.70 -3.42 -12.36
N GLU A 32 -19.03 -3.41 -12.46
CA GLU A 32 -19.83 -4.58 -12.84
C GLU A 32 -19.83 -4.83 -14.37
N ASP A 33 -19.91 -3.78 -15.18
CA ASP A 33 -20.13 -3.89 -16.63
C ASP A 33 -18.87 -3.62 -17.47
N ARG A 34 -17.88 -2.89 -16.96
CA ARG A 34 -16.71 -2.45 -17.74
C ARG A 34 -15.49 -3.28 -17.40
N ARG A 35 -15.18 -4.22 -18.30
CA ARG A 35 -13.93 -4.99 -18.25
C ARG A 35 -12.77 -4.01 -18.15
N GLY A 36 -11.84 -4.28 -17.23
CA GLY A 36 -10.62 -3.51 -17.10
C GLY A 36 -10.78 -2.12 -16.47
N PHE A 37 -11.96 -1.77 -15.95
CA PHE A 37 -12.11 -0.58 -15.12
C PHE A 37 -11.37 -0.77 -13.78
N VAL A 38 -10.42 0.13 -13.49
CA VAL A 38 -9.61 0.08 -12.26
C VAL A 38 -10.18 1.03 -11.21
N ALA A 39 -10.20 2.32 -11.52
CA ALA A 39 -10.67 3.36 -10.64
C ALA A 39 -11.07 4.58 -11.46
N ALA A 40 -11.84 5.50 -10.85
CA ALA A 40 -12.01 6.81 -11.43
C ALA A 40 -12.10 7.91 -10.38
N ARG A 41 -11.41 9.03 -10.63
CA ARG A 41 -11.34 10.19 -9.74
C ARG A 41 -11.86 11.43 -10.44
N LEU A 42 -12.89 12.04 -9.86
CA LEU A 42 -13.49 13.27 -10.35
C LEU A 42 -12.92 14.47 -9.61
N VAL A 43 -12.48 15.49 -10.34
CA VAL A 43 -11.86 16.71 -9.81
C VAL A 43 -12.54 17.93 -10.40
N ARG A 44 -12.87 18.93 -9.57
CA ARG A 44 -13.34 20.24 -10.05
C ARG A 44 -12.13 21.09 -10.42
N VAL A 45 -12.05 21.54 -11.67
CA VAL A 45 -10.93 22.35 -12.17
C VAL A 45 -11.28 23.82 -12.33
N ALA A 46 -12.57 24.15 -12.47
CA ALA A 46 -13.12 25.50 -12.41
C ALA A 46 -14.58 25.46 -11.93
N ASP A 47 -15.25 26.61 -11.81
CA ASP A 47 -16.60 26.71 -11.24
C ASP A 47 -17.61 25.74 -11.88
N ASP A 48 -17.60 25.55 -13.20
CA ASP A 48 -18.48 24.61 -13.89
C ASP A 48 -17.72 23.46 -14.56
N THR A 49 -16.39 23.46 -14.48
CA THR A 49 -15.55 22.54 -15.25
C THR A 49 -14.98 21.45 -14.36
N TRP A 50 -15.09 20.22 -14.82
CA TRP A 50 -14.69 19.00 -14.13
C TRP A 50 -13.74 18.19 -15.00
N LEU A 51 -12.80 17.51 -14.36
CA LEU A 51 -11.87 16.57 -14.95
C LEU A 51 -12.05 15.21 -14.27
N ASP A 52 -12.37 14.20 -15.06
CA ASP A 52 -12.47 12.82 -14.62
C ASP A 52 -11.27 12.02 -15.13
N PHE A 53 -10.55 11.43 -14.18
CA PHE A 53 -9.43 10.54 -14.42
C PHE A 53 -9.97 9.12 -14.30
N VAL A 54 -10.11 8.41 -15.41
CA VAL A 54 -10.56 7.01 -15.41
C VAL A 54 -9.38 6.12 -15.76
N GLU A 55 -9.12 5.13 -14.93
CA GLU A 55 -8.01 4.21 -15.09
C GLU A 55 -8.51 2.88 -15.66
N TRP A 56 -7.84 2.45 -16.72
CA TRP A 56 -8.12 1.22 -17.44
C TRP A 56 -6.90 0.28 -17.39
N THR A 57 -7.13 -1.04 -17.36
CA THR A 57 -6.07 -2.05 -17.40
C THR A 57 -5.28 -2.02 -18.72
N ASP A 58 -5.95 -1.67 -19.82
CA ASP A 58 -5.39 -1.63 -21.17
C ASP A 58 -6.28 -0.80 -22.13
N GLU A 59 -5.74 -0.48 -23.31
CA GLU A 59 -6.44 0.34 -24.32
C GLU A 59 -7.68 -0.36 -24.91
N SER A 60 -7.66 -1.69 -25.02
CA SER A 60 -8.81 -2.44 -25.54
C SER A 60 -10.00 -2.42 -24.58
N ALA A 61 -9.74 -2.45 -23.27
CA ALA A 61 -10.75 -2.30 -22.22
C ALA A 61 -11.41 -0.91 -22.30
N TRP A 62 -10.60 0.12 -22.54
CA TRP A 62 -11.10 1.47 -22.76
C TRP A 62 -11.97 1.57 -24.04
N ASP A 63 -11.52 1.00 -25.15
CA ASP A 63 -12.27 0.98 -26.41
C ASP A 63 -13.62 0.25 -26.29
N GLU A 64 -13.64 -0.91 -25.61
CA GLU A 64 -14.87 -1.64 -25.31
C GLU A 64 -15.83 -0.80 -24.45
N SER A 65 -15.31 -0.09 -23.45
CA SER A 65 -16.12 0.80 -22.63
C SER A 65 -16.71 1.96 -23.45
N LYS A 66 -15.92 2.60 -24.31
CA LYS A 66 -16.42 3.64 -25.21
C LYS A 66 -17.55 3.12 -26.10
N ALA A 67 -17.39 1.92 -26.65
CA ALA A 67 -18.41 1.28 -27.50
C ALA A 67 -19.73 1.00 -26.74
N LYS A 68 -19.65 0.68 -25.44
CA LYS A 68 -20.84 0.47 -24.60
C LYS A 68 -21.60 1.75 -24.25
N SER A 69 -20.99 2.94 -24.37
CA SER A 69 -21.62 4.24 -24.06
C SER A 69 -22.36 4.24 -22.71
N ALA A 70 -23.50 4.90 -22.56
CA ALA A 70 -24.32 4.91 -21.34
C ALA A 70 -25.39 3.80 -21.32
N ASN A 71 -24.98 2.53 -21.47
CA ASN A 71 -25.88 1.37 -21.56
C ASN A 71 -26.60 0.97 -20.24
N ARG A 72 -26.13 1.44 -19.08
CA ARG A 72 -26.74 1.15 -17.76
C ARG A 72 -27.45 2.39 -17.22
N PRO A 73 -28.59 2.26 -16.52
CA PRO A 73 -29.32 3.40 -15.96
C PRO A 73 -28.46 4.29 -15.07
N GLU A 74 -27.64 3.71 -14.20
CA GLU A 74 -26.77 4.44 -13.26
C GLU A 74 -25.65 5.20 -13.99
N ILE A 75 -25.19 4.64 -15.11
CA ILE A 75 -24.24 5.31 -16.00
C ILE A 75 -24.94 6.47 -16.69
N ALA A 76 -26.09 6.21 -17.32
CA ALA A 76 -26.87 7.22 -18.02
C ALA A 76 -27.27 8.39 -17.11
N GLU A 77 -27.61 8.12 -15.86
CA GLU A 77 -27.94 9.15 -14.87
C GLU A 77 -26.78 10.12 -14.64
N PHE A 78 -25.55 9.61 -14.44
CA PHE A 78 -24.37 10.46 -14.28
C PHE A 78 -24.10 11.26 -15.56
N PHE A 79 -24.07 10.61 -16.73
CA PHE A 79 -23.77 11.27 -18.00
C PHE A 79 -24.84 12.32 -18.39
N ALA A 80 -26.10 12.15 -17.99
CA ALA A 80 -27.17 13.12 -18.22
C ALA A 80 -26.98 14.45 -17.47
N THR A 81 -26.12 14.47 -16.44
CA THR A 81 -25.77 15.71 -15.72
C THR A 81 -24.76 16.57 -16.47
N ILE A 82 -24.05 15.99 -17.44
CA ILE A 82 -23.01 16.67 -18.22
C ILE A 82 -23.66 17.58 -19.26
N ASP A 83 -23.36 18.88 -19.20
CA ASP A 83 -23.89 19.86 -20.16
C ASP A 83 -23.07 19.89 -21.45
N HIS A 84 -21.74 19.79 -21.33
CA HIS A 84 -20.86 19.85 -22.49
C HIS A 84 -19.55 19.08 -22.23
N LEU A 85 -19.21 18.14 -23.12
CA LEU A 85 -17.92 17.46 -23.13
C LEU A 85 -16.85 18.37 -23.74
N VAL A 86 -15.79 18.69 -23.00
CA VAL A 86 -14.70 19.56 -23.46
C VAL A 86 -13.62 18.75 -24.19
N SER A 87 -13.17 17.65 -23.60
CA SER A 87 -12.17 16.79 -24.22
C SER A 87 -12.17 15.39 -23.62
N VAL A 88 -11.81 14.41 -24.45
CA VAL A 88 -11.44 13.05 -24.02
C VAL A 88 -10.05 12.79 -24.57
N ARG A 89 -9.09 12.45 -23.71
CA ARG A 89 -7.71 12.17 -24.11
C ARG A 89 -7.21 10.90 -23.42
N GLY A 90 -6.45 10.10 -24.15
CA GLY A 90 -5.68 9.01 -23.57
C GLY A 90 -4.34 9.54 -23.06
N GLY A 91 -3.92 9.05 -21.90
CA GLY A 91 -2.58 9.20 -21.35
C GLY A 91 -2.07 7.86 -20.83
N THR A 92 -0.77 7.70 -20.77
CA THR A 92 -0.12 6.62 -20.02
C THR A 92 0.26 7.13 -18.63
N ARG A 93 0.42 6.24 -17.66
CA ARG A 93 0.99 6.66 -16.38
C ARG A 93 2.45 7.06 -16.59
N TYR A 94 2.91 8.06 -15.85
CA TYR A 94 4.34 8.41 -15.82
C TYR A 94 5.20 7.22 -15.39
N ASP A 95 4.62 6.27 -14.65
CA ASP A 95 5.27 5.06 -14.14
C ASP A 95 5.24 3.88 -15.14
N ASP A 96 4.54 4.02 -16.28
CA ASP A 96 4.69 3.13 -17.43
C ASP A 96 6.03 3.47 -18.09
N ALA A 97 7.00 2.54 -18.05
CA ALA A 97 8.33 2.79 -18.59
C ALA A 97 8.23 3.22 -20.07
N ALA A 98 8.83 4.37 -20.39
CA ALA A 98 8.77 5.00 -21.71
C ALA A 98 9.38 4.13 -22.84
N ASP A 99 10.10 3.07 -22.49
CA ASP A 99 10.77 2.14 -23.40
C ASP A 99 10.01 0.82 -23.63
N GLY A 100 8.86 0.62 -22.97
CA GLY A 100 8.09 -0.62 -23.08
C GLY A 100 8.70 -1.84 -22.39
N ALA A 101 9.74 -1.68 -21.55
CA ALA A 101 10.41 -2.77 -20.85
C ALA A 101 9.58 -3.35 -19.68
N ARG A 102 8.47 -2.70 -19.28
CA ARG A 102 7.72 -3.03 -18.05
C ARG A 102 6.35 -3.64 -18.37
N ALA A 103 6.16 -4.92 -18.04
CA ALA A 103 4.84 -5.53 -17.98
C ALA A 103 4.21 -5.28 -16.60
N VAL A 104 3.77 -4.04 -16.35
CA VAL A 104 3.02 -3.69 -15.13
C VAL A 104 1.54 -3.85 -15.37
N ARG A 105 0.83 -4.49 -14.44
CA ARG A 105 -0.64 -4.50 -14.41
C ARG A 105 -1.13 -4.02 -13.06
N THR A 106 -2.03 -3.04 -13.05
CA THR A 106 -2.81 -2.74 -11.85
C THR A 106 -3.95 -3.75 -11.75
N VAL A 107 -3.98 -4.51 -10.66
CA VAL A 107 -4.97 -5.56 -10.41
C VAL A 107 -5.74 -5.23 -9.13
N PRO A 108 -7.08 -5.24 -9.14
CA PRO A 108 -7.86 -5.12 -7.92
C PRO A 108 -7.83 -6.44 -7.14
N TYR A 109 -7.69 -6.35 -5.81
CA TYR A 109 -7.88 -7.49 -4.90
C TYR A 109 -9.14 -7.33 -4.04
N GLY A 110 -9.84 -6.20 -4.13
CA GLY A 110 -11.09 -5.94 -3.44
C GLY A 110 -11.93 -4.83 -4.08
N PRO A 111 -13.15 -4.55 -3.57
CA PRO A 111 -14.08 -3.60 -4.16
C PRO A 111 -13.74 -2.11 -3.95
N GLU A 112 -12.92 -1.77 -2.96
CA GLU A 112 -12.62 -0.40 -2.59
C GLU A 112 -11.52 0.23 -3.47
N PRO A 113 -11.50 1.56 -3.68
CA PRO A 113 -10.53 2.20 -4.57
C PRO A 113 -9.06 1.96 -4.23
N SER A 114 -8.74 1.82 -2.93
CA SER A 114 -7.38 1.52 -2.46
C SER A 114 -7.09 0.01 -2.39
N GLN A 115 -8.03 -0.86 -2.73
CA GLN A 115 -7.84 -2.32 -2.75
C GLN A 115 -7.29 -2.81 -4.09
N VAL A 116 -6.14 -2.25 -4.48
CA VAL A 116 -5.44 -2.52 -5.74
C VAL A 116 -3.96 -2.75 -5.49
N GLY A 117 -3.29 -3.44 -6.40
CA GLY A 117 -1.83 -3.51 -6.41
C GLY A 117 -1.29 -3.47 -7.83
N GLU A 118 -0.01 -3.16 -7.95
CA GLU A 118 0.73 -3.24 -9.21
C GLU A 118 1.53 -4.53 -9.23
N LEU A 119 1.21 -5.39 -10.19
CA LEU A 119 1.93 -6.62 -10.46
C LEU A 119 2.99 -6.37 -11.52
N TYR A 120 4.24 -6.55 -11.11
CA TYR A 120 5.41 -6.53 -11.96
C TYR A 120 5.90 -7.96 -12.18
N LEU A 121 6.16 -8.33 -13.43
CA LEU A 121 6.71 -9.62 -13.78
C LEU A 121 8.11 -9.45 -14.40
N PRO A 122 9.10 -10.27 -13.99
CA PRO A 122 10.37 -10.35 -14.69
C PRO A 122 10.21 -11.09 -16.04
N GLU A 123 11.23 -11.03 -16.89
CA GLU A 123 11.24 -11.79 -18.13
C GLU A 123 11.22 -13.31 -17.87
N GLY A 124 10.47 -14.06 -18.67
CA GLY A 124 10.39 -15.53 -18.61
C GLY A 124 8.98 -16.05 -18.35
N ALA A 125 8.88 -17.37 -18.13
CA ALA A 125 7.59 -18.08 -18.01
C ALA A 125 7.14 -18.38 -16.57
N GLY A 126 7.96 -18.09 -15.55
CA GLY A 126 7.68 -18.42 -14.15
C GLY A 126 7.70 -19.93 -13.82
N PRO A 127 7.15 -20.36 -12.67
CA PRO A 127 6.59 -19.51 -11.62
C PRO A 127 7.70 -18.78 -10.84
N PHE A 128 7.52 -17.49 -10.63
CA PHE A 128 8.49 -16.61 -10.00
C PHE A 128 8.28 -16.52 -8.48
N PRO A 129 9.36 -16.46 -7.67
CA PRO A 129 9.22 -16.04 -6.28
C PRO A 129 8.63 -14.62 -6.22
N VAL A 130 7.78 -14.37 -5.23
CA VAL A 130 7.03 -13.12 -5.13
C VAL A 130 7.58 -12.27 -3.99
N VAL A 131 7.69 -10.97 -4.22
CA VAL A 131 7.86 -9.98 -3.15
C VAL A 131 6.63 -9.08 -3.11
N VAL A 132 5.89 -9.12 -2.01
CA VAL A 132 4.84 -8.14 -1.73
C VAL A 132 5.49 -6.89 -1.14
N LEU A 133 5.33 -5.74 -1.79
CA LEU A 133 5.82 -4.45 -1.31
C LEU A 133 4.71 -3.66 -0.63
N ILE A 134 5.00 -3.12 0.55
CA ILE A 134 4.07 -2.33 1.36
C ILE A 134 4.71 -0.97 1.68
N HIS A 135 4.11 0.11 1.18
CA HIS A 135 4.63 1.45 1.39
C HIS A 135 4.37 2.00 2.81
N GLY A 136 5.04 3.11 3.13
CA GLY A 136 4.94 3.78 4.43
C GLY A 136 3.97 4.96 4.44
N GLY A 137 4.29 5.98 5.25
CA GLY A 137 3.51 7.23 5.30
C GLY A 137 2.51 7.32 6.45
N PHE A 138 2.86 6.78 7.63
CA PHE A 138 2.04 6.82 8.85
C PHE A 138 0.63 6.25 8.66
N TRP A 139 0.46 5.28 7.76
CA TRP A 139 -0.85 4.73 7.38
C TRP A 139 -1.84 5.78 6.84
N THR A 140 -1.36 6.94 6.37
CA THR A 140 -2.20 8.06 5.97
C THR A 140 -2.43 8.10 4.47
N ALA A 141 -3.59 8.62 4.07
CA ALA A 141 -3.92 8.80 2.66
C ALA A 141 -3.08 9.88 1.95
N ILE A 142 -2.16 10.54 2.66
CA ILE A 142 -1.24 11.54 2.13
C ILE A 142 -0.24 10.89 1.16
N PHE A 143 0.16 9.65 1.45
CA PHE A 143 1.13 8.88 0.68
C PHE A 143 0.50 7.63 0.09
N ASP A 144 1.17 7.06 -0.91
CA ASP A 144 0.71 5.88 -1.65
C ASP A 144 1.90 4.99 -2.05
N ARG A 145 1.57 3.86 -2.68
CA ARG A 145 2.53 2.82 -3.08
C ARG A 145 3.70 3.27 -3.96
N ARG A 146 3.65 4.48 -4.55
CA ARG A 146 4.73 5.01 -5.40
C ARG A 146 6.02 5.25 -4.65
N GLN A 147 5.94 5.36 -3.31
CA GLN A 147 7.11 5.52 -2.45
C GLN A 147 8.15 4.39 -2.60
N VAL A 148 7.70 3.17 -2.94
CA VAL A 148 8.56 1.97 -3.02
C VAL A 148 8.70 1.44 -4.45
N THR A 149 8.24 2.18 -5.47
CA THR A 149 8.30 1.73 -6.87
C THR A 149 9.73 1.46 -7.34
N ARG A 150 10.73 2.22 -6.90
CA ARG A 150 12.14 1.97 -7.26
C ARG A 150 12.66 0.62 -6.72
N LEU A 151 12.12 0.15 -5.60
CA LEU A 151 12.45 -1.18 -5.06
C LEU A 151 11.84 -2.28 -5.93
N ALA A 152 10.65 -2.05 -6.50
CA ALA A 152 10.03 -3.00 -7.42
C ALA A 152 10.91 -3.23 -8.65
N ASP A 153 11.50 -2.17 -9.22
CA ASP A 153 12.38 -2.28 -10.39
C ASP A 153 13.64 -3.10 -10.09
N ASP A 154 14.30 -2.84 -8.96
CA ASP A 154 15.47 -3.63 -8.57
C ASP A 154 15.10 -5.10 -8.35
N LEU A 155 14.00 -5.40 -7.65
CA LEU A 155 13.57 -6.77 -7.39
C LEU A 155 13.19 -7.54 -8.65
N VAL A 156 12.53 -6.88 -9.61
CA VAL A 156 12.23 -7.48 -10.92
C VAL A 156 13.51 -7.81 -11.66
N ALA A 157 14.51 -6.92 -11.64
CA ALA A 157 15.83 -7.19 -12.22
C ALA A 157 16.57 -8.37 -11.55
N GLN A 158 16.25 -8.68 -10.29
CA GLN A 158 16.75 -9.86 -9.56
C GLN A 158 15.90 -11.13 -9.79
N GLY A 159 14.87 -11.08 -10.64
CA GLY A 159 14.05 -12.24 -11.01
C GLY A 159 12.88 -12.54 -10.06
N TYR A 160 12.48 -11.58 -9.22
CA TYR A 160 11.25 -11.67 -8.43
C TYR A 160 10.07 -11.07 -9.18
N ALA A 161 8.90 -11.70 -9.09
CA ALA A 161 7.65 -11.00 -9.35
C ALA A 161 7.37 -10.07 -8.17
N VAL A 162 6.90 -8.85 -8.43
CA VAL A 162 6.61 -7.87 -7.38
C VAL A 162 5.14 -7.55 -7.35
N TRP A 163 4.54 -7.65 -6.18
CA TRP A 163 3.17 -7.23 -5.90
C TRP A 163 3.21 -5.99 -5.00
N ASN A 164 3.21 -4.80 -5.63
CA ASN A 164 3.27 -3.52 -4.92
C ASN A 164 1.86 -3.05 -4.56
N ILE A 165 1.46 -3.25 -3.31
CA ILE A 165 0.06 -3.10 -2.90
C ILE A 165 -0.25 -1.67 -2.45
N GLU A 166 -1.47 -1.26 -2.76
CA GLU A 166 -2.18 -0.19 -2.06
C GLU A 166 -3.11 -0.81 -1.01
N TYR A 167 -3.52 -0.05 0.00
CA TYR A 167 -4.45 -0.49 1.06
C TYR A 167 -5.20 0.70 1.65
N ARG A 168 -6.44 0.58 2.15
CA ARG A 168 -7.13 1.76 2.73
C ARG A 168 -6.35 2.39 3.88
N ARG A 169 -6.26 3.71 3.86
CA ARG A 169 -5.43 4.52 4.77
C ARG A 169 -6.28 5.49 5.61
N ILE A 170 -5.76 5.95 6.74
CA ILE A 170 -6.35 7.01 7.56
C ILE A 170 -6.63 8.23 6.68
N GLY A 171 -7.87 8.72 6.74
CA GLY A 171 -8.41 9.76 5.84
C GLY A 171 -9.28 9.21 4.71
N GLU A 172 -9.34 7.89 4.52
CA GLU A 172 -10.28 7.21 3.62
C GLU A 172 -11.40 6.52 4.41
N ALA A 173 -12.55 6.34 3.78
CA ALA A 173 -13.64 5.57 4.36
C ALA A 173 -13.19 4.13 4.64
N GLY A 174 -13.30 3.69 5.89
CA GLY A 174 -12.87 2.36 6.33
C GLY A 174 -11.35 2.20 6.49
N GLY A 175 -10.55 3.26 6.33
CA GLY A 175 -9.13 3.24 6.66
C GLY A 175 -8.88 3.34 8.18
N GLY A 176 -7.76 2.81 8.65
CA GLY A 176 -7.53 2.56 10.06
C GLY A 176 -7.99 1.16 10.47
N TRP A 177 -8.19 0.94 11.77
CA TRP A 177 -8.66 -0.34 12.29
C TRP A 177 -10.16 -0.56 11.96
N PRO A 178 -10.55 -1.74 11.46
CA PRO A 178 -9.68 -2.86 11.05
C PRO A 178 -9.24 -2.81 9.59
N GLY A 179 -9.81 -1.92 8.76
CA GLY A 179 -9.72 -1.99 7.29
C GLY A 179 -8.31 -1.90 6.72
N THR A 180 -7.39 -1.13 7.29
CA THR A 180 -5.99 -1.07 6.84
C THR A 180 -5.29 -2.42 6.95
N LEU A 181 -5.46 -3.12 8.08
CA LEU A 181 -4.83 -4.42 8.30
C LEU A 181 -5.54 -5.52 7.51
N GLN A 182 -6.87 -5.45 7.41
CA GLN A 182 -7.65 -6.36 6.57
C GLN A 182 -7.22 -6.28 5.10
N ASP A 183 -7.09 -5.07 4.56
CA ASP A 183 -6.68 -4.86 3.17
C ASP A 183 -5.30 -5.45 2.88
N VAL A 184 -4.34 -5.29 3.79
CA VAL A 184 -3.01 -5.90 3.65
C VAL A 184 -3.08 -7.43 3.72
N ALA A 185 -3.86 -7.99 4.64
CA ALA A 185 -4.05 -9.44 4.73
C ALA A 185 -4.67 -9.99 3.44
N ASP A 186 -5.71 -9.35 2.93
CA ASP A 186 -6.40 -9.73 1.69
C ASP A 186 -5.46 -9.60 0.48
N ALA A 187 -4.67 -8.54 0.40
CA ALA A 187 -3.74 -8.31 -0.70
C ALA A 187 -2.60 -9.35 -0.73
N VAL A 188 -2.09 -9.75 0.44
CA VAL A 188 -1.07 -10.81 0.54
C VAL A 188 -1.67 -12.16 0.20
N ASP A 189 -2.86 -12.47 0.72
CA ASP A 189 -3.54 -13.74 0.48
C ASP A 189 -4.02 -13.88 -0.98
N ALA A 190 -4.27 -12.77 -1.66
CA ALA A 190 -4.59 -12.74 -3.08
C ALA A 190 -3.49 -13.35 -3.95
N VAL A 191 -2.22 -13.34 -3.51
CA VAL A 191 -1.09 -13.95 -4.24
C VAL A 191 -1.34 -15.43 -4.56
N ALA A 192 -2.15 -16.13 -3.76
CA ALA A 192 -2.53 -17.52 -4.02
C ALA A 192 -3.17 -17.74 -5.39
N ASP A 193 -3.95 -16.77 -5.88
CA ASP A 193 -4.73 -16.88 -7.12
C ASP A 193 -4.49 -15.72 -8.10
N LEU A 194 -3.60 -14.78 -7.75
CA LEU A 194 -3.45 -13.50 -8.45
C LEU A 194 -3.02 -13.66 -9.91
N ASP A 195 -2.04 -14.52 -10.16
CA ASP A 195 -1.54 -14.79 -11.51
C ASP A 195 -0.80 -16.14 -11.56
N PRO A 196 -1.01 -16.97 -12.61
CA PRO A 196 -0.36 -18.28 -12.73
C PRO A 196 1.17 -18.22 -12.87
N ALA A 197 1.75 -17.06 -13.17
CA ALA A 197 3.20 -16.88 -13.20
C ALA A 197 3.83 -16.72 -11.81
N LEU A 198 3.04 -16.69 -10.74
CA LEU A 198 3.52 -16.53 -9.37
C LEU A 198 3.68 -17.86 -8.65
N ASP A 199 4.68 -17.94 -7.77
CA ASP A 199 4.84 -19.05 -6.85
C ASP A 199 4.36 -18.66 -5.44
N PRO A 200 3.14 -19.07 -5.03
CA PRO A 200 2.61 -18.74 -3.71
C PRO A 200 3.34 -19.46 -2.56
N GLY A 201 4.20 -20.45 -2.86
CA GLY A 201 5.06 -21.09 -1.87
C GLY A 201 6.38 -20.35 -1.59
N ARG A 202 6.72 -19.33 -2.39
CA ARG A 202 7.95 -18.55 -2.29
C ARG A 202 7.67 -17.05 -2.24
N VAL A 203 6.93 -16.64 -1.20
CA VAL A 203 6.51 -15.24 -0.99
C VAL A 203 7.33 -14.58 0.11
N PHE A 204 7.91 -13.42 -0.19
CA PHE A 204 8.43 -12.49 0.81
C PHE A 204 7.51 -11.29 0.95
N VAL A 205 7.56 -10.62 2.09
CA VAL A 205 6.88 -9.33 2.30
C VAL A 205 7.92 -8.32 2.74
N VAL A 206 7.99 -7.17 2.06
CA VAL A 206 8.93 -6.10 2.37
C VAL A 206 8.14 -4.81 2.53
N GLY A 207 8.39 -4.06 3.60
CA GLY A 207 7.71 -2.79 3.79
C GLY A 207 8.54 -1.74 4.49
N HIS A 208 8.17 -0.48 4.28
CA HIS A 208 8.84 0.69 4.83
C HIS A 208 8.00 1.40 5.88
N SER A 209 8.58 1.78 7.02
CA SER A 209 7.91 2.60 8.03
C SER A 209 6.59 1.96 8.51
N ALA A 210 5.45 2.64 8.32
CA ALA A 210 4.12 2.07 8.49
C ALA A 210 3.88 0.77 7.71
N GLY A 211 4.47 0.62 6.52
CA GLY A 211 4.50 -0.62 5.75
C GLY A 211 5.47 -1.67 6.30
N GLY A 212 6.55 -1.26 6.97
CA GLY A 212 7.47 -2.17 7.68
C GLY A 212 6.79 -2.81 8.89
N HIS A 213 5.96 -2.04 9.59
CA HIS A 213 4.98 -2.55 10.55
C HIS A 213 4.06 -3.61 9.91
N LEU A 214 3.42 -3.29 8.79
CA LEU A 214 2.47 -4.19 8.13
C LEU A 214 3.15 -5.45 7.57
N ALA A 215 4.41 -5.35 7.12
CA ALA A 215 5.20 -6.48 6.66
C ALA A 215 5.57 -7.43 7.80
N ALA A 216 6.03 -6.91 8.93
CA ALA A 216 6.27 -7.71 10.12
C ALA A 216 4.97 -8.33 10.65
N TRP A 217 3.90 -7.54 10.77
CA TRP A 217 2.58 -8.03 11.17
C TRP A 217 2.10 -9.18 10.28
N THR A 218 2.33 -9.09 8.96
CA THR A 218 1.97 -10.16 8.01
C THR A 218 2.65 -11.49 8.32
N ALA A 219 3.93 -11.48 8.74
CA ALA A 219 4.59 -12.69 9.21
C ALA A 219 3.93 -13.24 10.50
N HIS A 220 3.62 -12.33 11.43
CA HIS A 220 3.00 -12.65 12.71
C HIS A 220 1.55 -13.16 12.63
N ARG A 221 0.87 -12.99 11.49
CA ARG A 221 -0.49 -13.54 11.24
C ARG A 221 -0.61 -15.03 11.55
N THR A 222 0.48 -15.78 11.36
CA THR A 222 0.55 -17.23 11.64
C THR A 222 0.51 -17.57 13.14
N ALA A 223 0.89 -16.63 14.01
CA ALA A 223 0.90 -16.77 15.46
C ALA A 223 -0.30 -16.10 16.13
N LEU A 224 -1.20 -15.47 15.37
CA LEU A 224 -2.40 -14.86 15.92
C LEU A 224 -3.40 -15.92 16.40
N PRO A 225 -4.17 -15.65 17.48
CA PRO A 225 -5.25 -16.53 17.90
C PRO A 225 -6.27 -16.75 16.78
N ALA A 226 -6.77 -17.97 16.62
CA ALA A 226 -7.79 -18.30 15.62
C ALA A 226 -9.01 -17.35 15.69
N GLY A 227 -9.50 -16.92 14.54
CA GLY A 227 -10.58 -15.92 14.44
C GLY A 227 -10.16 -14.46 14.69
N SER A 228 -8.90 -14.19 15.02
CA SER A 228 -8.39 -12.81 15.06
C SER A 228 -8.28 -12.21 13.65
N LEU A 229 -8.27 -10.88 13.56
CA LEU A 229 -8.06 -10.18 12.29
C LEU A 229 -6.77 -10.66 11.60
N GLY A 230 -6.91 -11.18 10.38
CA GLY A 230 -5.78 -11.65 9.58
C GLY A 230 -5.18 -12.99 10.02
N ALA A 231 -5.70 -13.67 11.05
CA ALA A 231 -5.27 -15.02 11.40
C ALA A 231 -5.57 -16.02 10.27
N GLU A 232 -4.92 -17.19 10.32
CA GLU A 232 -5.12 -18.30 9.36
C GLU A 232 -4.88 -17.87 7.89
N PRO A 233 -3.69 -17.33 7.58
CA PRO A 233 -3.40 -16.78 6.27
C PRO A 233 -3.44 -17.85 5.17
N ARG A 234 -3.99 -17.49 4.00
CA ARG A 234 -3.91 -18.37 2.80
C ARG A 234 -2.49 -18.46 2.26
N VAL A 235 -1.71 -17.39 2.41
CA VAL A 235 -0.32 -17.30 1.98
C VAL A 235 0.55 -17.01 3.19
N THR A 236 1.41 -17.97 3.54
CA THR A 236 2.42 -17.76 4.59
C THR A 236 3.73 -17.34 3.95
N PRO A 237 4.23 -16.12 4.23
CA PRO A 237 5.50 -15.69 3.67
C PRO A 237 6.65 -16.54 4.21
N ILE A 238 7.67 -16.76 3.40
CA ILE A 238 8.90 -17.46 3.81
C ILE A 238 9.89 -16.51 4.53
N GLY A 239 9.58 -15.20 4.55
CA GLY A 239 10.28 -14.20 5.33
C GLY A 239 9.67 -12.80 5.16
N ALA A 240 9.85 -11.94 6.16
CA ALA A 240 9.44 -10.55 6.11
C ALA A 240 10.63 -9.60 6.34
N VAL A 241 10.60 -8.44 5.68
CA VAL A 241 11.59 -7.37 5.84
C VAL A 241 10.88 -6.09 6.28
N SER A 242 11.28 -5.57 7.43
CA SER A 242 10.84 -4.28 7.94
C SER A 242 11.96 -3.25 7.79
N LEU A 243 11.74 -2.24 6.95
CA LEU A 243 12.64 -1.12 6.73
C LEU A 243 12.17 0.07 7.58
N ALA A 244 12.90 0.40 8.64
CA ALA A 244 12.57 1.49 9.57
C ALA A 244 11.13 1.44 10.15
N GLY A 245 10.64 0.24 10.44
CA GLY A 245 9.23 0.00 10.80
C GLY A 245 8.84 0.39 12.23
N VAL A 246 7.54 0.65 12.44
CA VAL A 246 6.93 0.88 13.76
C VAL A 246 6.45 -0.46 14.34
N LEU A 247 7.36 -1.21 14.96
CA LEU A 247 7.16 -2.62 15.29
C LEU A 247 6.58 -2.88 16.69
N ASP A 248 6.52 -1.85 17.53
CA ASP A 248 5.91 -1.87 18.86
C ASP A 248 4.91 -0.70 18.94
N LEU A 249 3.65 -0.99 18.64
CA LEU A 249 2.60 0.03 18.62
C LEU A 249 2.26 0.54 20.03
N VAL A 250 2.47 -0.27 21.08
CA VAL A 250 2.24 0.15 22.48
C VAL A 250 3.26 1.21 22.86
N ALA A 251 4.55 0.95 22.61
CA ALA A 251 5.60 1.94 22.82
C ALA A 251 5.41 3.17 21.92
N ALA A 252 4.97 2.99 20.67
CA ALA A 252 4.69 4.10 19.76
C ALA A 252 3.54 5.00 20.26
N ASP A 253 2.47 4.41 20.82
CA ASP A 253 1.37 5.15 21.44
C ASP A 253 1.85 5.92 22.69
N ALA A 254 2.66 5.28 23.54
CA ALA A 254 3.18 5.90 24.76
C ALA A 254 4.00 7.19 24.48
N ILE A 255 4.77 7.22 23.40
CA ILE A 255 5.54 8.40 22.97
C ILE A 255 4.79 9.30 21.98
N ARG A 256 3.53 8.99 21.64
CA ARG A 256 2.72 9.68 20.64
C ARG A 256 3.46 9.85 19.30
N LEU A 257 4.07 8.76 18.84
CA LEU A 257 4.83 8.72 17.60
C LEU A 257 4.00 9.27 16.43
N GLY A 258 4.60 10.15 15.63
CA GLY A 258 3.95 10.82 14.50
C GLY A 258 3.11 12.05 14.86
N SER A 259 3.06 12.47 16.14
CA SER A 259 2.40 13.73 16.55
C SER A 259 2.99 14.97 15.89
N VAL A 260 4.25 14.90 15.43
CA VAL A 260 4.89 15.93 14.59
C VAL A 260 4.11 16.22 13.29
N LEU A 261 3.26 15.30 12.81
CA LEU A 261 2.39 15.57 11.65
C LEU A 261 1.34 16.66 11.92
N ALA A 262 1.05 16.95 13.20
CA ALA A 262 0.15 18.04 13.58
C ALA A 262 0.82 19.43 13.52
N ASP A 263 2.14 19.48 13.38
CA ASP A 263 2.89 20.73 13.29
C ASP A 263 2.89 21.25 11.83
N PRO A 264 2.26 22.40 11.55
CA PRO A 264 2.22 22.99 10.21
C PRO A 264 3.58 23.55 9.76
N ASP A 265 4.48 23.85 10.71
CA ASP A 265 5.78 24.46 10.45
C ASP A 265 6.91 23.42 10.37
N ARG A 266 6.57 22.12 10.45
CA ARG A 266 7.56 21.05 10.43
C ARG A 266 8.36 21.06 9.13
N GLU A 267 9.67 20.94 9.25
CA GLU A 267 10.53 20.73 8.10
C GLU A 267 10.28 19.35 7.48
N ARG A 268 10.36 19.28 6.14
CA ARG A 268 10.28 18.01 5.43
C ARG A 268 11.58 17.24 5.67
N PRO A 269 11.53 16.01 6.20
CA PRO A 269 12.73 15.22 6.40
C PRO A 269 13.49 14.99 5.10
N ALA A 270 14.82 14.92 5.18
CA ALA A 270 15.67 14.62 4.03
C ALA A 270 15.25 13.30 3.37
N GLY A 271 15.21 13.28 2.03
CA GLY A 271 14.82 12.09 1.26
C GLY A 271 13.33 11.72 1.28
N ALA A 272 12.50 12.38 2.09
CA ALA A 272 11.07 12.08 2.13
C ALA A 272 10.42 12.29 0.76
N PRO A 273 9.52 11.41 0.29
CA PRO A 273 8.80 11.59 -0.97
C PRO A 273 7.83 12.77 -0.91
N ALA A 274 7.42 13.27 -2.08
CA ALA A 274 6.38 14.29 -2.13
C ALA A 274 5.02 13.65 -1.75
N PRO A 275 4.12 14.37 -1.06
CA PRO A 275 2.77 13.90 -0.83
C PRO A 275 2.06 13.53 -2.14
N ALA A 276 1.44 12.35 -2.17
CA ALA A 276 0.57 11.92 -3.26
C ALA A 276 -0.78 12.68 -3.24
N ARG A 277 -1.27 12.97 -2.03
CA ARG A 277 -2.50 13.71 -1.76
C ARG A 277 -2.24 14.83 -0.74
N PRO A 278 -1.58 15.93 -1.14
CA PRO A 278 -1.28 17.04 -0.23
C PRO A 278 -2.54 17.63 0.42
N GLU A 279 -3.69 17.55 -0.24
CA GLU A 279 -4.99 18.00 0.28
C GLU A 279 -5.44 17.26 1.54
N MET A 280 -4.93 16.04 1.77
CA MET A 280 -5.22 15.26 2.98
C MET A 280 -4.39 15.69 4.19
N GLY A 281 -3.34 16.50 3.98
CA GLY A 281 -2.44 16.96 5.03
C GLY A 281 -3.17 17.61 6.21
N PRO A 282 -3.98 18.67 5.99
CA PRO A 282 -4.73 19.33 7.07
C PRO A 282 -5.70 18.41 7.81
N VAL A 283 -6.35 17.47 7.10
CA VAL A 283 -7.31 16.52 7.69
C VAL A 283 -6.63 15.57 8.67
N VAL A 284 -5.45 15.07 8.29
CA VAL A 284 -4.63 14.20 9.13
C VAL A 284 -4.00 14.98 10.28
N ALA A 285 -3.43 16.15 10.01
CA ALA A 285 -2.78 17.00 11.01
C ALA A 285 -3.72 17.32 12.19
N ALA A 286 -4.99 17.61 11.90
CA ALA A 286 -6.02 17.88 12.92
C ALA A 286 -6.27 16.72 13.90
N GLN A 287 -5.86 15.50 13.55
CA GLN A 287 -6.10 14.27 14.34
C GLN A 287 -4.80 13.62 14.83
N ALA A 288 -3.65 14.07 14.35
CA ALA A 288 -2.36 13.45 14.62
C ALA A 288 -1.76 13.82 15.99
N ALA A 289 -2.26 14.86 16.66
CA ALA A 289 -1.66 15.41 17.90
C ALA A 289 -1.52 14.37 19.02
N ASP A 290 -2.39 13.37 19.05
CA ASP A 290 -2.36 12.29 20.03
C ASP A 290 -1.52 11.08 19.60
N GLY A 291 -0.89 11.11 18.41
CA GLY A 291 -0.06 10.05 17.87
C GLY A 291 -0.79 9.15 16.88
N MET A 292 -0.04 8.62 15.92
CA MET A 292 -0.60 7.90 14.78
C MET A 292 -1.04 6.47 15.12
N ALA A 293 -0.42 5.82 16.11
CA ALA A 293 -0.84 4.49 16.56
C ALA A 293 -2.27 4.52 17.14
N ARG A 294 -2.59 5.52 17.97
CA ARG A 294 -3.95 5.74 18.48
C ARG A 294 -4.94 5.95 17.35
N LEU A 295 -4.59 6.78 16.37
CA LEU A 295 -5.47 7.10 15.24
C LEU A 295 -5.70 5.88 14.34
N LEU A 296 -4.65 5.09 14.08
CA LEU A 296 -4.73 3.82 13.37
C LEU A 296 -5.68 2.87 14.09
N LEU A 297 -5.51 2.66 15.39
CA LEU A 297 -6.25 1.64 16.15
C LEU A 297 -7.58 2.13 16.72
N GLY A 298 -7.90 3.42 16.59
CA GLY A 298 -9.14 4.02 17.05
C GLY A 298 -9.24 4.15 18.58
N GLY A 299 -8.11 4.19 19.29
CA GLY A 299 -8.04 4.28 20.75
C GLY A 299 -6.60 4.10 21.26
N ARG A 300 -6.32 4.46 22.52
CA ARG A 300 -5.04 4.21 23.21
C ARG A 300 -4.86 2.71 23.50
N ALA A 301 -3.63 2.29 23.76
CA ALA A 301 -3.34 0.92 24.19
C ALA A 301 -4.14 0.48 25.43
N GLY A 302 -4.38 1.38 26.38
CA GLY A 302 -5.22 1.10 27.56
C GLY A 302 -6.73 1.12 27.31
N GLU A 303 -7.18 1.68 26.18
CA GLU A 303 -8.61 1.79 25.82
C GLU A 303 -9.07 0.64 24.92
N VAL A 304 -8.19 0.20 24.01
CA VAL A 304 -8.46 -0.88 23.04
C VAL A 304 -7.34 -1.94 23.04
N PRO A 305 -6.98 -2.52 24.21
CA PRO A 305 -5.85 -3.42 24.34
C PRO A 305 -5.92 -4.63 23.41
N GLU A 306 -7.12 -5.11 23.10
CA GLU A 306 -7.35 -6.22 22.17
C GLU A 306 -6.89 -5.91 20.73
N ARG A 307 -6.97 -4.65 20.30
CA ARG A 307 -6.51 -4.24 18.97
C ARG A 307 -5.00 -4.16 18.90
N TYR A 308 -4.37 -3.65 19.96
CA TYR A 308 -2.91 -3.60 20.07
C TYR A 308 -2.30 -5.00 20.14
N ALA A 309 -2.93 -5.94 20.86
CA ALA A 309 -2.48 -7.33 20.93
C ALA A 309 -2.50 -8.05 19.56
N VAL A 310 -3.41 -7.66 18.66
CA VAL A 310 -3.49 -8.22 17.31
C VAL A 310 -2.61 -7.46 16.32
N ALA A 311 -2.53 -6.13 16.43
CA ALA A 311 -1.86 -5.29 15.43
C ALA A 311 -0.36 -5.13 15.69
N SER A 312 0.10 -5.16 16.94
CA SER A 312 1.50 -4.88 17.30
C SER A 312 2.37 -6.14 17.17
N PRO A 313 3.33 -6.20 16.22
CA PRO A 313 4.23 -7.36 16.08
C PRO A 313 5.00 -7.73 17.35
N ALA A 314 5.28 -6.76 18.24
CA ALA A 314 5.95 -7.03 19.51
C ALA A 314 5.07 -7.80 20.51
N GLU A 315 3.74 -7.73 20.39
CA GLU A 315 2.77 -8.26 21.36
C GLU A 315 2.25 -9.67 21.03
N THR A 316 2.48 -10.14 19.80
CA THR A 316 1.94 -11.42 19.29
C THR A 316 2.50 -12.64 20.03
N ALA A 317 1.79 -13.77 19.96
CA ALA A 317 2.14 -14.99 20.69
C ALA A 317 3.43 -15.66 20.18
N ASP A 318 3.93 -16.62 20.97
CA ASP A 318 5.21 -17.30 20.71
C ASP A 318 5.12 -18.30 19.56
N GLY A 319 6.21 -18.42 18.80
CA GLY A 319 6.41 -19.46 17.79
C GLY A 319 5.60 -19.32 16.50
N GLY A 320 5.97 -20.09 15.48
CA GLY A 320 5.25 -20.15 14.20
C GLY A 320 5.47 -18.98 13.24
N VAL A 321 6.10 -17.90 13.69
CA VAL A 321 6.36 -16.69 12.86
C VAL A 321 7.50 -16.94 11.87
N PRO A 322 7.32 -16.63 10.57
CA PRO A 322 8.39 -16.64 9.58
C PRO A 322 9.56 -15.71 9.96
N PRO A 323 10.78 -15.98 9.46
CA PRO A 323 11.93 -15.13 9.75
C PRO A 323 11.72 -13.65 9.41
N VAL A 324 12.22 -12.74 10.25
CA VAL A 324 12.08 -11.29 10.07
C VAL A 324 13.44 -10.60 10.01
N LEU A 325 13.72 -9.88 8.94
CA LEU A 325 14.83 -8.95 8.84
C LEU A 325 14.34 -7.54 9.19
N VAL A 326 14.96 -6.89 10.15
CA VAL A 326 14.74 -5.48 10.46
C VAL A 326 15.97 -4.71 10.00
N VAL A 327 15.78 -3.69 9.15
CA VAL A 327 16.84 -2.78 8.71
C VAL A 327 16.46 -1.37 9.14
N HIS A 328 17.31 -0.71 9.92
CA HIS A 328 16.96 0.58 10.55
C HIS A 328 18.17 1.52 10.56
N GLY A 329 17.98 2.77 10.12
CA GLY A 329 19.03 3.79 10.16
C GLY A 329 19.31 4.31 11.57
N THR A 330 20.57 4.57 11.91
CA THR A 330 20.92 5.10 13.24
C THR A 330 20.64 6.59 13.39
N ALA A 331 20.39 7.30 12.29
CA ALA A 331 20.03 8.72 12.25
C ALA A 331 18.55 8.91 11.85
N ASP A 332 17.70 7.91 12.09
CA ASP A 332 16.27 8.01 11.85
C ASP A 332 15.58 8.89 12.91
N GLU A 333 15.15 10.07 12.48
CA GLU A 333 14.45 11.05 13.32
C GLU A 333 12.92 10.89 13.28
N ILE A 334 12.39 9.99 12.45
CA ILE A 334 10.95 9.80 12.26
C ILE A 334 10.45 8.61 13.08
N VAL A 335 11.14 7.47 12.96
CA VAL A 335 10.86 6.26 13.73
C VAL A 335 12.10 5.96 14.57
N PRO A 336 12.03 6.13 15.90
CA PRO A 336 13.18 5.87 16.76
C PRO A 336 13.70 4.45 16.59
N LEU A 337 15.03 4.30 16.50
CA LEU A 337 15.71 2.99 16.43
C LEU A 337 15.32 2.04 17.57
N SER A 338 14.84 2.58 18.70
CA SER A 338 14.31 1.77 19.81
C SER A 338 13.15 0.86 19.39
N GLN A 339 12.36 1.21 18.37
CA GLN A 339 11.31 0.36 17.80
C GLN A 339 11.89 -0.94 17.22
N GLY A 340 12.96 -0.84 16.44
CA GLY A 340 13.64 -2.00 15.87
C GLY A 340 14.32 -2.85 16.94
N ARG A 341 14.98 -2.22 17.92
CA ARG A 341 15.67 -2.89 19.02
C ARG A 341 14.70 -3.63 19.95
N SER A 342 13.65 -2.96 20.44
CA SER A 342 12.69 -3.57 21.38
C SER A 342 11.95 -4.75 20.72
N TYR A 343 11.53 -4.59 19.46
CA TYR A 343 10.93 -5.68 18.71
C TYR A 343 11.89 -6.86 18.52
N ALA A 344 13.14 -6.62 18.10
CA ALA A 344 14.09 -7.69 17.86
C ALA A 344 14.39 -8.48 19.15
N GLU A 345 14.54 -7.79 20.28
CA GLU A 345 14.70 -8.43 21.59
C GLU A 345 13.46 -9.27 21.97
N ALA A 346 12.27 -8.67 21.90
CA ALA A 346 11.02 -9.35 22.25
C ALA A 346 10.74 -10.55 21.33
N ALA A 347 10.88 -10.40 20.01
CA ALA A 347 10.65 -11.46 19.05
C ALA A 347 11.66 -12.61 19.20
N ALA A 348 12.93 -12.30 19.44
CA ALA A 348 13.95 -13.31 19.71
C ALA A 348 13.66 -14.10 21.00
N ALA A 349 13.19 -13.43 22.06
CA ALA A 349 12.79 -14.07 23.31
C ALA A 349 11.62 -15.06 23.11
N LYS A 350 10.77 -14.83 22.10
CA LYS A 350 9.66 -15.70 21.69
C LYS A 350 10.06 -16.78 20.67
N GLY A 351 11.35 -16.91 20.36
CA GLY A 351 11.88 -17.91 19.42
C GLY A 351 11.71 -17.56 17.94
N VAL A 352 11.39 -16.31 17.59
CA VAL A 352 11.34 -15.85 16.20
C VAL A 352 12.78 -15.70 15.67
N ASP A 353 13.03 -16.20 14.46
CA ASP A 353 14.29 -15.95 13.72
C ASP A 353 14.30 -14.50 13.24
N VAL A 354 14.82 -13.60 14.08
CA VAL A 354 14.89 -12.17 13.82
C VAL A 354 16.34 -11.70 13.71
N ARG A 355 16.61 -10.88 12.68
CA ARG A 355 17.90 -10.20 12.49
C ARG A 355 17.69 -8.70 12.41
N LEU A 356 18.37 -7.94 13.28
CA LEU A 356 18.44 -6.48 13.19
C LEU A 356 19.73 -6.05 12.50
N VAL A 357 19.60 -5.19 11.50
CA VAL A 357 20.71 -4.51 10.80
C VAL A 357 20.56 -3.01 11.05
N GLU A 358 21.45 -2.47 11.87
CA GLU A 358 21.56 -1.03 12.09
C GLU A 358 22.47 -0.43 11.02
N VAL A 359 21.98 0.57 10.30
CA VAL A 359 22.72 1.22 9.21
C VAL A 359 23.29 2.54 9.73
N PRO A 360 24.61 2.65 9.92
CA PRO A 360 25.23 3.86 10.46
C PRO A 360 24.89 5.09 9.62
N GLU A 361 24.57 6.20 10.28
CA GLU A 361 24.29 7.52 9.71
C GLU A 361 23.10 7.60 8.75
N ALA A 362 22.48 6.47 8.42
CA ALA A 362 21.32 6.43 7.54
C ALA A 362 20.09 7.06 8.21
N ASN A 363 19.37 7.87 7.43
CA ASN A 363 18.10 8.46 7.81
C ASN A 363 16.93 7.49 7.51
N HIS A 364 15.69 7.96 7.72
CA HIS A 364 14.47 7.17 7.56
C HIS A 364 14.21 6.65 6.13
N PHE A 365 14.75 7.32 5.10
CA PHE A 365 14.48 7.03 3.69
C PHE A 365 15.67 6.39 2.96
N ASP A 366 16.88 6.44 3.51
CA ASP A 366 18.04 5.76 2.91
C ASP A 366 17.85 4.23 2.84
N VAL A 367 17.02 3.65 3.71
CA VAL A 367 16.69 2.21 3.73
C VAL A 367 15.79 1.76 2.58
N ILE A 368 15.19 2.69 1.83
CA ILE A 368 14.39 2.42 0.62
C ILE A 368 15.06 2.93 -0.66
N ASP A 369 16.33 3.32 -0.59
CA ASP A 369 17.11 3.62 -1.79
C ASP A 369 17.79 2.34 -2.30
N PRO A 370 17.44 1.83 -3.50
CA PRO A 370 18.03 0.61 -4.03
C PRO A 370 19.54 0.71 -4.30
N ASP A 371 20.05 1.94 -4.39
CA ASP A 371 21.46 2.25 -4.61
C ASP A 371 22.25 2.36 -3.28
N ALA A 372 21.56 2.38 -2.13
CA ALA A 372 22.18 2.51 -0.82
C ALA A 372 22.68 1.18 -0.23
N PRO A 373 23.71 1.20 0.64
CA PRO A 373 24.24 -0.01 1.30
C PRO A 373 23.19 -0.80 2.11
N ALA A 374 22.19 -0.10 2.67
CA ALA A 374 21.08 -0.72 3.41
C ALA A 374 20.34 -1.77 2.56
N TRP A 375 20.08 -1.45 1.29
CA TRP A 375 19.34 -2.33 0.39
C TRP A 375 20.14 -3.57 -0.04
N ALA A 376 21.47 -3.48 -0.07
CA ALA A 376 22.31 -4.64 -0.34
C ALA A 376 22.14 -5.76 0.70
N ALA A 377 21.94 -5.40 1.98
CA ALA A 377 21.65 -6.37 3.03
C ALA A 377 20.30 -7.08 2.82
N VAL A 378 19.30 -6.36 2.31
CA VAL A 378 17.98 -6.91 1.97
C VAL A 378 18.11 -7.92 0.82
N ARG A 379 18.76 -7.53 -0.29
CA ARG A 379 18.98 -8.43 -1.44
C ARG A 379 19.69 -9.73 -1.04
N ALA A 380 20.75 -9.61 -0.25
CA ALA A 380 21.51 -10.77 0.22
C ALA A 380 20.64 -11.72 1.06
N TRP A 381 19.85 -11.16 1.97
CA TRP A 381 18.98 -11.94 2.84
C TRP A 381 17.85 -12.64 2.07
N LEU A 382 17.20 -11.97 1.12
CA LEU A 382 16.19 -12.57 0.25
C LEU A 382 16.77 -13.75 -0.54
N ALA A 383 17.94 -13.56 -1.15
CA ALA A 383 18.62 -14.60 -1.93
C ALA A 383 19.01 -15.82 -1.07
N GLU A 384 19.55 -15.59 0.13
CA GLU A 384 19.91 -16.65 1.09
C GLU A 384 18.69 -17.49 1.47
N ARG A 385 17.58 -16.84 1.84
CA ARG A 385 16.34 -17.52 2.24
C ARG A 385 15.71 -18.29 1.09
N LEU A 386 15.74 -17.72 -0.11
CA LEU A 386 15.24 -18.39 -1.31
C LEU A 386 16.07 -19.64 -1.65
N ALA A 387 17.40 -19.58 -1.48
CA ALA A 387 18.29 -20.72 -1.70
C ALA A 387 18.10 -21.84 -0.65
N ALA A 388 17.91 -21.48 0.62
CA ALA A 388 17.65 -22.44 1.69
C ALA A 388 16.38 -23.27 1.44
N ARG A 389 15.33 -22.65 0.88
CA ARG A 389 14.07 -23.33 0.51
C ARG A 389 14.18 -24.29 -0.67
N ARG A 390 15.19 -24.17 -1.54
CA ARG A 390 15.44 -25.16 -2.60
C ARG A 390 16.11 -26.42 -2.08
N SER A 391 16.71 -26.35 -0.89
CA SER A 391 17.54 -27.42 -0.32
C SER A 391 16.82 -28.24 0.77
N ALA A 392 15.64 -27.78 1.20
CA ALA A 392 14.73 -28.46 2.12
C ALA A 392 13.58 -29.11 1.36
#